data_AF-A0A257SHQ0-F1
#
_entry.id   AF-A0A257SHQ0-F1
#
_cell.length_a   1.000
_cell.length_b   1.000
_cell.length_c   1.000
_cell.angle_alpha   90.00
_cell.angle_beta   90.00
_cell.angle_gamma   90.00
#
_symmetry.space_group_name_H-M   'P 1'
#
loop_
_entity.id
_entity.type
_entity.pdbx_description
1 polymer ?
#
loop_
_entity_poly.entity_id
_entity_poly.type
_entity_poly.pdbx_seq_one_letter_code
_entity_poly.pdbx_strand_id
1 'polypeptide(L)' 'MAIRHIRKPEHLTTVFAGQDADATARARSYFTGYPPSSPQIGLLKDGKLVYMLERWQIEGRPAEEIAKDLEAAFEEFC' A
#
# COMPACT_ATOMS: atom_id res chain seq x y z
N MET A 1 -12.53 -0.56 2.30
CA MET A 1 -13.43 0.31 1.51
C MET A 1 -12.94 0.39 0.06
N ALA A 2 -11.71 0.87 -0.17
CA ALA A 2 -11.12 1.00 -1.52
C ALA A 2 -11.19 -0.26 -2.42
N ILE A 3 -10.99 -1.48 -1.89
CA ILE A 3 -11.03 -2.72 -2.70
C ILE A 3 -12.42 -3.09 -3.27
N ARG A 4 -13.46 -2.34 -2.89
CA ARG A 4 -14.81 -2.47 -3.48
C ARG A 4 -14.96 -1.64 -4.76
N HIS A 5 -13.96 -0.84 -5.11
CA HIS A 5 -13.93 -0.06 -6.34
C HIS A 5 -13.89 -0.96 -7.58
N ILE A 6 -14.39 -0.42 -8.71
CA ILE A 6 -14.51 -1.17 -9.96
C ILE A 6 -13.12 -1.52 -10.49
N ARG A 7 -12.22 -0.53 -10.51
CA ARG A 7 -10.80 -0.74 -10.80
C ARG A 7 -10.06 -0.96 -9.49
N LYS A 8 -9.33 -2.06 -9.42
CA LYS A 8 -8.61 -2.49 -8.22
C LYS A 8 -7.50 -3.47 -8.59
N PRO A 9 -6.52 -3.67 -7.70
CA PRO A 9 -5.44 -4.62 -7.93
C PRO A 9 -5.97 -6.05 -8.03
N GLU A 10 -5.36 -6.85 -8.90
CA GLU A 10 -5.68 -8.28 -9.05
C GLU A 10 -5.28 -9.09 -7.81
N HIS A 11 -4.17 -8.71 -7.18
CA HIS A 11 -3.64 -9.37 -5.99
C HIS A 11 -3.69 -8.44 -4.78
N LEU A 12 -4.18 -8.97 -3.67
CA LEU A 12 -4.23 -8.31 -2.36
C LEU A 12 -3.43 -9.15 -1.37
N THR A 13 -2.32 -8.60 -0.88
CA THR A 13 -1.41 -9.28 0.04
C THR A 13 -1.09 -8.39 1.23
N THR A 14 -0.73 -8.99 2.37
CA THR A 14 -0.33 -8.25 3.57
C THR A 14 0.82 -8.95 4.27
N VAL A 15 1.60 -8.19 5.03
CA VAL A 15 2.65 -8.68 5.93
C VAL A 15 2.52 -7.95 7.26
N PHE A 16 2.78 -8.65 8.37
CA PHE A 16 2.60 -8.08 9.70
C PHE A 16 3.95 -7.61 10.26
N ALA A 17 4.20 -6.30 10.17
CA ALA A 17 5.40 -5.70 10.74
C ALA A 17 5.47 -5.93 12.25
N GLY A 18 6.58 -6.51 12.72
CA GLY A 18 6.83 -6.84 14.13
C GLY A 18 6.44 -8.27 14.53
N GLN A 19 5.70 -9.01 13.69
CA GLN A 19 5.42 -10.44 13.90
C GLN A 19 6.14 -11.29 12.86
N ASP A 20 6.03 -10.91 11.58
CA ASP A 20 6.64 -11.64 10.46
C ASP A 20 7.83 -10.84 9.89
N ALA A 21 8.97 -10.90 10.57
CA ALA A 21 10.14 -10.08 10.23
C ALA A 21 10.65 -10.33 8.79
N ASP A 22 10.82 -11.60 8.40
CA ASP A 22 11.37 -11.96 7.09
C ASP A 22 10.41 -11.62 5.95
N ALA A 23 9.11 -11.89 6.13
CA ALA A 23 8.08 -11.53 5.15
C ALA A 23 7.99 -10.01 4.99
N THR A 24 8.04 -9.27 6.10
CA THR A 24 8.04 -7.80 6.10
C THR A 24 9.27 -7.24 5.41
N ALA A 25 10.46 -7.79 5.68
CA ALA A 25 11.70 -7.37 5.04
C ALA A 25 11.65 -7.65 3.52
N ARG A 26 11.14 -8.81 3.11
CA ARG A 26 10.96 -9.13 1.69
C ARG A 26 9.97 -8.18 1.01
N ALA A 27 8.83 -7.88 1.62
CA ALA A 27 7.88 -6.92 1.07
C ALA A 27 8.51 -5.53 0.91
N ARG A 28 9.24 -5.06 1.94
CA ARG A 28 9.95 -3.77 1.91
C ARG A 28 11.04 -3.69 0.85
N SER A 29 11.62 -4.81 0.41
CA SER A 29 12.59 -4.82 -0.69
C SER A 29 12.00 -4.33 -2.03
N TYR A 30 10.69 -4.43 -2.21
CA TYR A 30 9.99 -3.88 -3.38
C TYR A 30 9.65 -2.38 -3.22
N PHE A 31 9.76 -1.83 -2.00
CA PHE A 31 9.37 -0.46 -1.67
C PHE A 31 10.53 0.53 -1.81
N THR A 32 11.22 0.45 -2.95
CA THR A 32 12.42 1.25 -3.22
C THR A 32 12.14 2.74 -3.18
N GLY A 33 13.00 3.51 -2.50
CA GLY A 33 12.89 4.97 -2.40
C GLY A 33 12.08 5.47 -1.20
N TYR A 34 11.50 4.58 -0.39
CA TYR A 34 10.71 4.94 0.79
C TYR A 34 11.35 4.40 2.07
N PRO A 35 11.38 5.20 3.15
CA PRO A 35 11.84 4.71 4.44
C PRO A 35 10.86 3.66 5.01
N PRO A 36 11.35 2.65 5.75
CA PRO A 36 10.48 1.66 6.37
C PRO A 36 9.59 2.33 7.43
N SER A 37 8.27 2.16 7.30
CA SER A 37 7.30 2.63 8.29
C SER A 37 6.16 1.62 8.47
N SER A 38 5.27 1.85 9.44
CA SER A 38 4.10 0.99 9.66
C SER A 38 2.97 1.78 10.35
N PRO A 39 1.72 1.68 9.85
CA PRO A 39 1.31 1.01 8.61
C PRO A 39 1.84 1.74 7.36
N GLN A 40 2.03 1.02 6.25
CA GLN A 40 2.29 1.56 4.92
C GLN A 40 1.60 0.68 3.87
N ILE A 41 1.14 1.27 2.76
CA ILE A 41 0.43 0.56 1.69
C ILE A 41 1.11 0.86 0.36
N GLY A 42 1.62 -0.16 -0.32
CA GLY A 42 2.22 -0.04 -1.65
C GLY A 42 1.34 -0.67 -2.71
N LEU A 43 1.20 -0.01 -3.85
CA LEU A 43 0.62 -0.55 -5.08
C LEU A 43 1.73 -0.90 -6.05
N LEU A 44 1.73 -2.14 -6.53
CA LEU A 44 2.71 -2.62 -7.48
C LEU A 44 2.07 -2.90 -8.83
N LYS A 45 2.80 -2.58 -9.90
CA LYS A 45 2.49 -2.96 -11.28
C LYS A 45 3.72 -3.60 -11.90
N ASP A 46 3.56 -4.81 -12.45
CA ASP A 46 4.67 -5.59 -13.05
C ASP A 46 5.88 -5.74 -12.12
N GLY A 47 5.63 -5.95 -10.82
CA GLY A 47 6.65 -6.10 -9.78
C GLY A 47 7.35 -4.81 -9.36
N LYS A 48 6.94 -3.64 -9.87
CA LYS A 48 7.48 -2.32 -9.53
C LYS A 48 6.48 -1.53 -8.70
N LEU A 49 6.97 -0.83 -7.68
CA LEU A 49 6.17 0.11 -6.91
C LEU A 49 5.76 1.30 -7.78
N VAL A 50 4.47 1.55 -7.92
CA VAL A 50 3.92 2.68 -8.69
C VAL A 50 3.22 3.71 -7.82
N TYR A 51 2.78 3.32 -6.62
CA TYR A 51 2.19 4.23 -5.65
C TYR A 51 2.48 3.73 -4.23
N MET A 52 2.72 4.67 -3.31
CA MET A 52 2.95 4.40 -1.89
C MET A 52 2.15 5.36 -1.04
N LEU A 53 1.52 4.82 0.00
CA LEU A 53 0.93 5.57 1.10
C LEU A 53 1.72 5.27 2.38
N GLU A 54 2.42 6.28 2.88
CA GLU A 54 3.30 6.16 4.06
C GLU A 54 2.53 6.36 5.37
N ARG A 55 3.14 5.94 6.49
CA ARG A 55 2.55 6.10 7.83
C ARG A 55 2.09 7.53 8.11
N TRP A 56 2.90 8.53 7.79
CA TRP A 56 2.58 9.93 8.06
C TRP A 56 1.38 10.44 7.23
N GLN A 57 1.06 9.76 6.13
CA GLN A 57 -0.14 9.99 5.31
C GLN A 57 -1.34 9.15 5.75
N ILE A 58 -1.21 8.32 6.78
CA ILE A 58 -2.27 7.45 7.30
C ILE A 58 -2.64 7.87 8.73
N GLU A 59 -1.64 8.14 9.55
CA GLU A 59 -1.80 8.45 10.96
C GLU A 59 -2.62 9.73 11.16
N GLY A 60 -3.70 9.62 11.94
CA GLY A 60 -4.62 10.73 12.22
C GLY A 60 -5.63 11.05 11.11
N ARG A 61 -5.61 10.36 9.97
CA ARG A 61 -6.58 10.57 8.88
C ARG A 61 -7.77 9.61 8.96
N PRO A 62 -8.97 10.06 8.55
CA PRO A 62 -10.15 9.21 8.50
C PRO A 62 -10.01 8.15 7.40
N ALA A 63 -10.62 6.98 7.64
CA ALA A 63 -10.51 5.82 6.74
C ALA A 63 -11.09 6.10 5.35
N GLU A 64 -12.11 6.95 5.26
CA GLU A 64 -12.75 7.39 4.02
C GLU A 64 -11.79 8.16 3.11
N GLU A 65 -10.95 9.03 3.68
CA GLU A 65 -9.96 9.79 2.91
C GLU A 65 -8.84 8.89 2.41
N ILE A 66 -8.34 8.00 3.28
CA ILE A 66 -7.34 7.00 2.89
C ILE A 66 -7.88 6.10 1.76
N ALA A 67 -9.16 5.72 1.84
CA ALA A 67 -9.79 4.93 0.79
C ALA A 67 -9.85 5.68 -0.54
N LYS A 68 -10.17 6.98 -0.54
CA LYS A 68 -10.19 7.82 -1.75
C LYS A 68 -8.81 7.92 -2.40
N ASP A 69 -7.75 8.08 -1.61
CA ASP A 69 -6.38 8.14 -2.14
C ASP A 69 -6.01 6.83 -2.85
N LEU A 70 -6.39 5.69 -2.26
CA LEU A 70 -6.17 4.37 -2.86
C LEU A 70 -7.04 4.16 -4.10
N GLU A 71 -8.30 4.58 -4.09
CA GLU A 71 -9.20 4.51 -5.25
C GLU A 71 -8.65 5.34 -6.43
N ALA A 72 -8.14 6.54 -6.17
CA ALA A 72 -7.48 7.36 -7.18
C ALA A 72 -6.23 6.67 -7.76
N ALA A 73 -5.40 6.06 -6.91
CA ALA A 73 -4.25 5.27 -7.37
C ALA A 73 -4.68 4.04 -8.20
N PHE A 74 -5.81 3.41 -7.85
CA PHE A 74 -6.34 2.28 -8.63
C PHE A 74 -6.81 2.73 -10.02
N GLU A 75 -7.47 3.88 -10.13
CA GLU A 75 -7.88 4.42 -11.44
C GLU A 75 -6.69 4.71 -12.37
N GLU A 76 -5.57 5.17 -11.81
CA GLU A 76 -4.37 5.46 -12.58
C GLU A 76 -3.62 4.19 -12.99
N PHE A 77 -3.50 3.21 -12.09
CA PHE A 77 -2.55 2.10 -12.27
C PHE A 77 -3.15 0.72 -12.53
N CYS A 78 -4.45 0.49 -12.25
CA CYS A 78 -5.12 -0.81 -12.46
C CYS A 78 -5.94 -0.80 -13.76
#